data_AF-A0A916VVW9-F1
#
_entry.id   AF-A0A916VVW9-F1
#
_cell.length_a   1.000
_cell.length_b   1.000
_cell.length_c   1.000
_cell.angle_alpha   90.00
_cell.angle_beta   90.00
_cell.angle_gamma   90.00
#
_symmetry.space_group_name_H-M   'P 1'
#
loop_
_entity.id
_entity.type
_entity.pdbx_description
1 polymer ?
#
loop_
_entity_poly.entity_id
_entity_poly.type
_entity_poly.pdbx_seq_one_letter_code
_entity_poly.pdbx_strand_id
1 'polypeptide(L)'
;MVWNDSLASCQEKYKSGEKKPVNSQLQKQFITKAKKNEDREWLSEVSAIPLQQSLNDLNQAYQNFFKSTKGQRKGKPVKPPKFKSRKSKQTARFTKGGFKVGQHKVYLAKIGKLKIVWSRELPTAPSSVTVIKDCRRTRIALLDIS
;
A
#
# COMPACT_ATOMS: atom_id res chain seq x y z
N MET A 1 2.15 2.53 8.78
CA MET A 1 2.48 1.72 9.97
C MET A 1 2.84 0.30 9.56
N VAL A 2 1.91 -0.48 8.99
CA VAL A 2 2.16 -1.86 8.49
C VAL A 2 3.45 -1.99 7.65
N TRP A 3 3.71 -1.06 6.72
CA TRP A 3 4.97 -1.02 5.97
C TRP A 3 6.22 -0.96 6.87
N ASN A 4 6.23 -0.06 7.85
CA ASN A 4 7.40 0.16 8.70
C ASN A 4 7.61 -1.05 9.61
N ASP A 5 6.55 -1.58 10.22
CA ASP A 5 6.64 -2.73 11.13
C ASP A 5 7.14 -3.98 10.38
N SER A 6 6.60 -4.24 9.19
CA SER A 6 7.05 -5.35 8.36
C SER A 6 8.47 -5.15 7.83
N LEU A 7 8.87 -3.91 7.53
CA LEU A 7 10.24 -3.60 7.13
C LEU A 7 11.22 -3.82 8.28
N ALA A 8 10.88 -3.40 9.50
CA ALA A 8 11.68 -3.62 10.70
C ALA A 8 11.90 -5.12 10.94
N SER A 9 10.84 -5.92 10.89
CA SER A 9 10.94 -7.38 11.05
C SER A 9 11.75 -8.04 9.94
N CYS A 10 11.62 -7.58 8.69
CA CYS A 10 12.47 -8.08 7.60
C CYS A 10 13.95 -7.71 7.81
N GLN A 11 14.24 -6.51 8.30
CA GLN A 11 15.61 -6.08 8.58
C GLN A 11 16.22 -6.84 9.76
N GLU A 12 15.45 -7.09 10.81
CA GLU A 12 15.88 -7.87 11.97
C GLU A 12 16.21 -9.31 11.58
N LYS A 13 15.33 -9.98 10.83
CA LYS A 13 15.59 -11.32 10.30
C LYS A 13 16.80 -11.36 9.38
N TYR A 14 16.99 -10.32 8.56
CA TYR A 14 18.19 -10.24 7.73
C TYR A 14 19.46 -10.10 8.59
N LYS A 15 19.42 -9.34 9.68
CA LYS A 15 20.54 -9.22 10.63
C LYS A 15 20.82 -10.53 11.38
N SER A 16 19.80 -11.33 11.68
CA SER A 16 19.95 -12.66 12.28
C SER A 16 20.39 -13.74 11.28
N GLY A 17 20.61 -13.40 10.00
CA GLY A 17 20.98 -14.35 8.95
C GLY A 17 19.80 -15.19 8.43
N GLU A 18 18.58 -14.89 8.86
CA GLU A 18 17.38 -15.58 8.42
C GLU A 18 16.90 -15.09 7.04
N LYS A 19 16.21 -15.98 6.33
CA LYS A 19 15.58 -15.65 5.05
C LYS A 19 14.42 -14.66 5.27
N LYS A 20 14.23 -13.77 4.30
CA LYS A 20 13.08 -12.86 4.26
C LYS A 20 11.78 -13.66 4.34
N PRO A 21 10.85 -13.34 5.26
CA PRO A 21 9.54 -13.97 5.34
C PRO A 21 8.73 -13.82 4.05
N VAL A 22 7.89 -14.80 3.78
CA VAL A 22 6.96 -14.76 2.65
C VAL A 22 5.88 -13.70 2.92
N ASN A 23 5.40 -13.04 1.87
CA ASN A 23 4.39 -11.98 1.98
C ASN A 23 3.12 -12.44 2.73
N SER A 24 2.70 -13.69 2.57
CA SER A 24 1.56 -14.28 3.29
C SER A 24 1.79 -14.36 4.81
N GLN A 25 3.02 -14.65 5.24
CA GLN A 25 3.39 -14.65 6.67
C GLN A 25 3.35 -13.22 7.22
N LEU A 26 3.87 -12.24 6.48
CA LEU A 26 3.81 -10.83 6.85
C LEU A 26 2.36 -10.34 6.95
N GLN A 27 1.48 -10.73 6.02
CA GLN A 27 0.05 -10.40 6.09
C GLN A 27 -0.61 -10.99 7.34
N LYS A 28 -0.38 -12.27 7.65
CA LYS A 28 -0.93 -12.90 8.86
C LYS A 28 -0.44 -12.19 10.13
N GLN A 29 0.85 -11.83 10.19
CA GLN A 29 1.44 -11.21 11.37
C GLN A 29 1.04 -9.74 11.55
N PHE A 30 1.16 -8.92 10.50
CA PHE A 30 1.00 -7.47 10.59
C PHE A 30 -0.40 -6.96 10.20
N ILE A 31 -1.28 -7.84 9.71
CA ILE A 31 -2.69 -7.53 9.48
C ILE A 31 -3.56 -8.39 10.38
N THR A 32 -3.53 -9.72 10.23
CA THR A 32 -4.49 -10.59 10.96
C THR A 32 -4.27 -10.59 12.46
N LYS A 33 -3.03 -10.77 12.93
CA LYS A 33 -2.73 -10.70 14.38
C LYS A 33 -2.80 -9.27 14.90
N ALA A 34 -2.33 -8.30 14.11
CA ALA A 34 -2.39 -6.89 14.50
C ALA A 34 -3.83 -6.38 14.71
N LYS A 35 -4.80 -6.86 13.93
CA LYS A 35 -6.23 -6.54 14.12
C LYS A 35 -6.84 -7.12 15.39
N LYS A 36 -6.19 -8.11 16.03
CA LYS A 36 -6.64 -8.72 17.28
C LYS A 36 -6.04 -8.07 18.52
N ASN A 37 -5.13 -7.11 18.34
CA ASN A 37 -4.49 -6.41 19.45
C ASN A 37 -5.23 -5.09 19.71
N GLU A 38 -5.57 -4.82 20.97
CA GLU A 38 -6.34 -3.65 21.42
C GLU A 38 -5.63 -2.34 21.06
N ASP A 39 -4.29 -2.28 21.16
CA ASP A 39 -3.47 -1.12 20.76
C ASP A 39 -3.60 -0.75 19.27
N ARG A 40 -4.17 -1.66 18.47
CA ARG A 40 -4.29 -1.55 17.02
C ARG A 40 -5.70 -1.81 16.54
N GLU A 41 -6.69 -1.65 17.42
CA GLU A 41 -8.10 -1.83 17.09
C GLU A 41 -8.55 -0.95 15.90
N TRP A 42 -7.99 0.26 15.78
CA TRP A 42 -8.22 1.16 14.64
C TRP A 42 -7.84 0.55 13.28
N LEU A 43 -7.00 -0.49 13.22
CA LEU A 43 -6.72 -1.23 11.97
C LEU A 43 -7.93 -2.09 11.51
N SER A 44 -8.84 -2.42 12.43
CA SER A 44 -10.09 -3.10 12.12
C SER A 44 -11.10 -2.16 11.44
N GLU A 45 -11.04 -0.87 11.77
CA GLU A 45 -11.87 0.18 11.19
C GLU A 45 -11.53 0.42 9.72
N VAL A 46 -10.27 0.22 9.31
CA VAL A 46 -9.86 0.38 7.90
C VAL A 46 -10.05 -0.89 7.08
N SER A 47 -10.34 -0.72 5.79
CA SER A 47 -10.38 -1.84 4.85
C SER A 47 -9.05 -2.60 4.83
N ALA A 48 -9.10 -3.94 4.77
CA ALA A 48 -7.91 -4.77 4.69
C ALA A 48 -7.13 -4.59 3.37
N ILE A 49 -7.81 -4.13 2.32
CA ILE A 49 -7.27 -3.98 0.97
C ILE A 49 -6.05 -3.04 0.94
N PRO A 50 -6.13 -1.77 1.41
CA PRO A 50 -4.96 -0.88 1.44
C PRO A 50 -3.82 -1.38 2.33
N LEU A 51 -4.11 -2.14 3.38
CA LEU A 51 -3.09 -2.76 4.23
C LEU A 51 -2.34 -3.87 3.49
N GLN A 52 -3.08 -4.74 2.79
CA GLN A 52 -2.50 -5.80 1.96
C GLN A 52 -1.67 -5.21 0.80
N GLN A 53 -2.18 -4.16 0.15
CA GLN A 53 -1.44 -3.48 -0.92
C GLN A 53 -0.14 -2.86 -0.41
N SER A 54 -0.13 -2.31 0.80
CA SER A 54 1.12 -1.80 1.40
C SER A 54 2.18 -2.89 1.56
N LEU A 55 1.79 -4.13 1.89
CA LEU A 55 2.72 -5.26 1.98
C LEU A 55 3.15 -5.78 0.60
N ASN A 56 2.24 -5.79 -0.36
CA ASN A 56 2.55 -6.14 -1.75
C ASN A 56 3.58 -5.16 -2.35
N ASP A 57 3.39 -3.86 -2.13
CA ASP A 57 4.34 -2.83 -2.54
C ASP A 57 5.72 -3.07 -1.88
N LEU A 58 5.75 -3.49 -0.61
CA LEU A 58 6.99 -3.79 0.11
C LEU A 58 7.69 -5.00 -0.51
N ASN A 59 6.93 -6.06 -0.78
CA ASN A 59 7.44 -7.26 -1.42
C ASN A 59 8.00 -6.94 -2.83
N GLN A 60 7.27 -6.15 -3.61
CA GLN A 60 7.71 -5.71 -4.93
C GLN A 60 8.97 -4.83 -4.85
N ALA A 61 9.08 -3.95 -3.85
CA ALA A 61 10.28 -3.16 -3.63
C ALA A 61 11.51 -4.03 -3.34
N TYR A 62 11.35 -5.09 -2.53
CA TYR A 62 12.42 -6.08 -2.32
C TYR A 62 12.76 -6.87 -3.59
N GLN A 63 11.76 -7.34 -4.33
CA GLN A 63 12.00 -8.03 -5.60
C GLN A 63 12.75 -7.14 -6.59
N ASN A 64 12.37 -5.87 -6.69
CA ASN A 64 13.05 -4.88 -7.54
C ASN A 64 14.48 -4.63 -7.07
N PHE A 65 14.72 -4.54 -5.76
CA PHE A 65 16.06 -4.46 -5.18
C PHE A 65 16.91 -5.68 -5.59
N PHE A 66 16.44 -6.90 -5.34
CA PHE A 66 17.17 -8.13 -5.70
C PHE A 66 17.39 -8.29 -7.21
N LYS A 67 16.41 -7.94 -8.04
CA LYS A 67 16.57 -7.93 -9.51
C LYS A 67 17.61 -6.91 -9.95
N SER A 68 17.63 -5.75 -9.30
CA SER A 68 18.61 -4.70 -9.58
C SER A 68 20.02 -5.09 -9.16
N THR A 69 20.20 -5.71 -7.99
CA THR A 69 21.52 -6.19 -7.53
C THR A 69 22.05 -7.32 -8.41
N LYS A 70 21.16 -8.11 -9.03
CA LYS A 70 21.50 -9.18 -9.98
C LYS A 70 21.71 -8.68 -11.42
N GLY A 71 21.64 -7.37 -11.68
CA GLY A 71 21.77 -6.82 -13.03
C GLY A 71 20.62 -7.16 -13.99
N GLN A 72 19.53 -7.78 -13.51
CA GLN A 72 18.39 -8.21 -14.35
C GLN A 72 17.49 -7.05 -14.80
N ARG A 73 17.71 -5.85 -14.27
CA ARG A 73 16.93 -4.65 -14.59
C ARG A 73 17.83 -3.61 -15.26
N LYS A 74 17.44 -3.14 -16.44
CA LYS A 74 18.05 -1.99 -17.09
C LYS A 74 17.70 -0.70 -16.32
N GLY A 75 18.69 0.13 -16.02
CA GLY A 75 18.52 1.43 -15.37
C GLY A 75 19.32 1.60 -14.07
N LYS A 76 19.06 2.70 -13.34
CA LYS A 76 19.77 3.03 -12.10
C LYS A 76 19.56 1.93 -11.03
N PRO A 77 20.60 1.60 -10.25
CA PRO A 77 20.49 0.61 -9.20
C PRO A 77 19.44 1.02 -8.17
N VAL A 78 18.54 0.09 -7.86
CA VAL A 78 17.48 0.28 -6.87
C VAL A 78 18.09 0.11 -5.48
N LYS A 79 17.83 1.07 -4.59
CA LYS A 79 18.25 1.01 -3.19
C LYS A 79 17.27 0.15 -2.38
N PRO A 80 17.70 -0.44 -1.25
CA PRO A 80 16.81 -1.25 -0.41
C PRO A 80 15.64 -0.40 0.13
N PRO A 81 14.49 -1.03 0.42
CA PRO A 81 13.33 -0.32 0.97
C PRO A 81 13.67 0.42 2.27
N LYS A 82 13.18 1.65 2.41
CA LYS A 82 13.39 2.51 3.59
C LYS A 82 12.10 2.68 4.39
N PHE A 83 12.26 3.04 5.66
CA PHE A 83 11.13 3.43 6.51
C PHE A 83 10.42 4.66 5.93
N LYS A 84 9.09 4.64 5.95
CA LYS A 84 8.28 5.78 5.53
C LYS A 84 8.12 6.75 6.70
N SER A 85 8.40 8.02 6.45
CA SER A 85 8.15 9.11 7.40
C SER A 85 6.67 9.50 7.42
N ARG A 86 6.15 9.92 8.58
CA ARG A 86 4.79 10.46 8.70
C ARG A 86 4.56 11.73 7.87
N LYS A 87 5.62 12.51 7.61
CA LYS A 87 5.59 13.73 6.79
C LYS A 87 5.64 13.47 5.28
N SER A 88 5.83 12.20 4.86
CA SER A 88 5.86 11.84 3.45
C SER A 88 4.45 11.75 2.86
N LYS A 89 4.37 11.80 1.52
CA LYS A 89 3.12 11.67 0.76
C LYS A 89 2.33 10.45 1.23
N GLN A 90 1.16 10.69 1.82
CA GLN A 90 0.31 9.62 2.33
C GLN A 90 -0.60 9.13 1.22
N THR A 91 -0.44 7.85 0.85
CA THR A 91 -1.20 7.22 -0.23
C THR A 91 -1.86 5.95 0.25
N ALA A 92 -3.10 5.71 -0.19
CA ALA A 92 -3.83 4.46 0.05
C ALA A 92 -4.42 3.95 -1.27
N ARG A 93 -4.03 2.73 -1.66
CA ARG A 93 -4.54 2.08 -2.87
C ARG A 93 -5.64 1.08 -2.53
N PHE A 94 -6.76 1.20 -3.23
CA PHE A 94 -7.91 0.30 -3.18
C PHE A 94 -8.02 -0.41 -4.53
N THR A 95 -8.10 -1.73 -4.52
CA THR A 95 -8.34 -2.55 -5.72
C THR A 95 -9.80 -2.97 -5.83
N LYS A 96 -10.14 -3.74 -6.86
CA LYS A 96 -11.49 -4.32 -7.06
C LYS A 96 -12.07 -4.85 -5.74
N GLY A 97 -13.34 -4.50 -5.48
CA GLY A 97 -14.05 -4.81 -4.22
C GLY A 97 -13.85 -3.81 -3.08
N GLY A 98 -12.86 -2.91 -3.18
CA GLY A 98 -12.57 -1.90 -2.17
C GLY A 98 -13.13 -0.51 -2.45
N PHE A 99 -13.69 -0.28 -3.65
CA PHE A 99 -14.23 1.01 -4.05
C PHE A 99 -15.39 0.86 -5.04
N LYS A 100 -16.20 1.92 -5.16
CA LYS A 100 -17.16 2.11 -6.26
C LYS A 100 -17.04 3.54 -6.77
N VAL A 101 -16.97 3.71 -8.08
CA VAL A 101 -16.87 5.02 -8.74
C VAL A 101 -18.24 5.42 -9.25
N GLY A 102 -18.66 6.65 -8.96
CA GLY A 102 -19.80 7.31 -9.61
C GLY A 102 -19.35 8.63 -10.26
N GLN A 103 -20.29 9.35 -10.87
CA GLN A 103 -19.99 10.54 -11.69
C GLN A 103 -19.26 11.68 -10.94
N HIS A 104 -19.52 11.90 -9.65
CA HIS A 104 -18.85 12.97 -8.87
C HIS A 104 -18.42 12.51 -7.47
N LYS A 105 -18.50 11.20 -7.22
CA LYS A 105 -18.29 10.61 -5.89
C LYS A 105 -17.59 9.27 -6.03
N VAL A 106 -16.66 8.98 -5.12
CA VAL A 106 -16.06 7.65 -4.97
C VAL A 106 -16.44 7.12 -3.61
N TYR A 107 -17.05 5.94 -3.59
CA TYR A 107 -17.24 5.18 -2.36
C TYR A 107 -16.00 4.34 -2.11
N LEU A 108 -15.49 4.40 -0.88
CA LEU A 108 -14.39 3.55 -0.42
C LEU A 108 -14.89 2.69 0.73
N ALA A 109 -14.58 1.40 0.69
CA ALA A 109 -14.93 0.46 1.74
C ALA A 109 -14.39 0.97 3.10
N LYS A 110 -15.28 1.01 4.10
CA LYS A 110 -15.00 1.48 5.48
C LYS A 110 -14.67 2.97 5.65
N ILE A 111 -14.58 3.75 4.57
CA ILE A 111 -14.37 5.21 4.63
C ILE A 111 -15.65 5.96 4.23
N GLY A 112 -16.45 5.41 3.31
CA GLY A 112 -17.69 6.01 2.84
C GLY A 112 -17.52 6.78 1.54
N LYS A 113 -18.44 7.72 1.26
CA LYS A 113 -18.52 8.48 0.01
C LYS A 113 -17.64 9.73 0.10
N LEU A 114 -16.67 9.84 -0.81
CA LEU A 114 -15.83 11.03 -0.97
C LEU A 114 -16.26 11.79 -2.22
N LYS A 115 -16.36 13.12 -2.11
CA LYS A 115 -16.54 14.00 -3.27
C LYS A 115 -15.21 14.05 -4.02
N ILE A 116 -15.27 13.87 -5.34
CA ILE A 116 -14.09 13.94 -6.19
C ILE A 116 -14.27 14.97 -7.28
N VAL A 117 -13.15 15.57 -7.67
CA VAL A 117 -13.04 16.40 -8.87
C VAL A 117 -12.16 15.65 -9.84
N TRP A 118 -12.70 15.34 -11.00
CA TRP A 118 -11.96 14.68 -12.07
C TRP A 118 -10.92 15.64 -12.63
N SER A 119 -9.66 15.19 -12.64
CA SER A 119 -8.62 15.92 -13.37
C SER A 119 -8.58 15.54 -14.85
N ARG A 120 -9.12 14.36 -15.20
CA ARG A 120 -9.25 13.79 -16.54
C ARG A 120 -10.47 12.90 -16.58
N GLU A 121 -11.13 12.84 -17.72
CA GLU A 121 -12.17 11.84 -17.96
C GLU A 121 -11.56 10.45 -18.02
N LEU A 122 -12.28 9.47 -17.50
CA LEU A 122 -11.85 8.08 -17.52
C LEU A 122 -12.41 7.41 -18.76
N PRO A 123 -11.56 6.80 -19.61
CA PRO A 123 -12.04 6.08 -20.80
C PRO A 123 -12.83 4.82 -20.41
N THR A 124 -12.54 4.24 -19.24
CA THR A 124 -13.05 2.95 -18.79
C THR A 124 -13.25 2.91 -17.27
N ALA A 125 -14.03 1.94 -16.79
CA ALA A 125 -14.18 1.68 -15.37
C ALA A 125 -12.82 1.23 -14.79
N PRO A 126 -12.25 1.96 -13.80
CA PRO A 126 -10.89 1.72 -13.35
C PRO A 126 -10.78 0.42 -12.55
N SER A 127 -9.64 -0.26 -12.65
CA SER A 127 -9.34 -1.46 -11.84
C SER A 127 -8.82 -1.14 -10.43
N SER A 128 -8.29 0.07 -10.21
CA SER A 128 -7.80 0.52 -8.90
C SER A 128 -7.97 2.03 -8.65
N VAL A 129 -8.04 2.41 -7.37
CA VAL A 129 -8.13 3.79 -6.90
C VAL A 129 -7.01 4.08 -5.91
N THR A 130 -6.28 5.16 -6.11
CA THR A 130 -5.26 5.63 -5.16
C THR A 130 -5.67 6.97 -4.57
N VAL A 131 -5.95 6.99 -3.27
CA VAL A 131 -6.20 8.21 -2.51
C VAL A 131 -4.87 8.78 -2.04
N ILE A 132 -4.68 10.09 -2.19
CA ILE A 132 -3.47 10.81 -1.82
C ILE A 132 -3.87 11.97 -0.91
N LYS A 133 -3.33 12.02 0.31
CA LYS A 133 -3.50 13.17 1.19
C LYS A 133 -2.49 14.24 0.80
N ASP A 134 -2.98 15.39 0.32
CA ASP A 134 -2.18 16.60 0.14
C ASP A 134 -2.47 17.57 1.29
N CYS A 135 -1.51 18.46 1.62
CA CYS A 135 -1.59 19.36 2.77
C CYS A 135 -2.77 20.35 2.68
N ARG A 136 -3.28 20.59 1.47
CA ARG A 136 -4.36 21.55 1.20
C ARG A 136 -5.69 20.91 0.79
N ARG A 137 -5.68 19.71 0.19
CA ARG A 137 -6.87 18.95 -0.25
C ARG A 137 -6.55 17.46 -0.36
N THR A 138 -7.49 16.57 -0.06
CA THR A 138 -7.37 15.15 -0.43
C THR A 138 -7.51 15.02 -1.95
N ARG A 139 -6.45 14.57 -2.64
CA ARG A 139 -6.48 14.29 -4.08
C ARG A 139 -6.76 12.81 -4.28
N ILE A 140 -7.73 12.48 -5.12
CA ILE A 140 -8.04 11.10 -5.48
C ILE A 140 -7.59 10.88 -6.91
N ALA A 141 -6.70 9.92 -7.13
CA ALA A 141 -6.21 9.52 -8.44
C ALA A 141 -6.75 8.12 -8.76
N LEU A 142 -7.41 7.94 -9.89
CA LEU A 142 -7.84 6.61 -10.33
C LEU A 142 -6.79 6.09 -11.31
N LEU A 143 -6.34 4.86 -11.10
CA LEU A 143 -5.31 4.22 -11.92
C LEU A 143 -5.96 3.02 -12.59
N ASP A 144 -6.02 3.07 -13.92
CA ASP A 144 -6.32 1.90 -14.71
C ASP A 144 -5.05 1.06 -14.83
N ILE A 145 -5.11 -0.17 -14.31
CA ILE A 145 -4.13 -1.20 -14.61
C ILE A 145 -4.90 -2.16 -15.52
N SER A 146 -4.70 -2.00 -16.83
CA SER A 146 -5.06 -3.00 -17.84
C SER A 146 -4.19 -4.24 -17.70
#